data_AF-A0A833ZMJ9-F1
#
_entry.id   AF-A0A833ZMJ9-F1
#
_cell.length_a   1.000
_cell.length_b   1.000
_cell.length_c   1.000
_cell.angle_alpha   90.00
_cell.angle_beta   90.00
_cell.angle_gamma   90.00
#
_symmetry.space_group_name_H-M   'P 1'
#
loop_
_entity.id
_entity.type
_entity.pdbx_description
1 polymer ?
#
loop_
_entity_poly.entity_id
_entity_poly.type
_entity_poly.pdbx_seq_one_letter_code
_entity_poly.pdbx_strand_id
1 'polypeptide(L)'
;MQQTLFAQGISTGVISLGHIPECGPTGSNSMNCEFWYELNRSVELFSSSFSSHVIDCVYVYPFQWVLSFACFGQHRDTPDPSFQEEFSGLLLLKMLRSAIEASRDKDKVKSNAVRALGNLLHFLQPCHMEKPRFAEIVEESVQALISAVLTEAAMKVRWNACYAMGNAFKNPALPLGTAPWTSQAYHALTSVVTSCKNFKVRIRSAAALSLPGRREHYGPAGQYAQIWRALVTALQRSEDTTDFLEFKYCASLRTQICQALVHLLSLAGAPDLPCIGESLEVNGDMVQPYILQFLKSGAEGDDSGAPHGPQGRDQMVKTALEHVSGVQAPPGDTAQRAIVGFLQDTLAVYFDSVRC
;
A
#
# COMPACT_ATOMS: atom_id res chain seq x y z
N MET A 1 6.40 -12.44 -42.62
CA MET A 1 6.49 -13.90 -42.38
C MET A 1 7.22 -14.25 -41.08
N GLN A 2 8.32 -13.57 -40.72
CA GLN A 2 9.01 -13.78 -39.43
C GLN A 2 8.21 -13.33 -38.19
N GLN A 3 7.37 -12.28 -38.29
CA GLN A 3 6.53 -11.83 -37.18
C GLN A 3 5.39 -12.81 -36.81
N THR A 4 4.87 -13.55 -37.79
CA THR A 4 3.79 -14.53 -37.58
C THR A 4 4.30 -15.80 -36.90
N LEU A 5 5.54 -16.20 -37.19
CA LEU A 5 6.20 -17.36 -36.58
C LEU A 5 6.66 -17.07 -35.14
N PHE A 6 7.04 -15.84 -34.81
CA PHE A 6 7.38 -15.44 -33.44
C PHE A 6 6.15 -15.46 -32.52
N ALA A 7 5.00 -15.01 -33.02
CA ALA A 7 3.72 -15.09 -32.33
C ALA A 7 3.23 -16.54 -32.15
N GLN A 8 3.46 -17.42 -33.14
CA GLN A 8 3.10 -18.84 -33.04
C GLN A 8 4.02 -19.63 -32.08
N GLY A 9 5.33 -19.35 -32.06
CA GLY A 9 6.27 -20.08 -31.19
C GLY A 9 6.07 -19.84 -29.69
N ILE A 10 5.54 -18.68 -29.31
CA ILE A 10 5.20 -18.35 -27.91
C ILE A 10 3.83 -18.93 -27.52
N SER A 11 2.88 -19.01 -28.46
CA SER A 11 1.56 -19.62 -28.23
C SER A 11 1.61 -21.12 -27.93
N THR A 12 2.68 -21.81 -28.35
CA THR A 12 2.85 -23.26 -28.16
C THR A 12 3.80 -23.62 -27.02
N GLY A 13 4.34 -22.65 -26.28
CA GLY A 13 5.24 -22.90 -25.15
C GLY A 13 6.63 -23.45 -25.52
N VAL A 14 7.09 -23.24 -26.76
CA VAL A 14 8.34 -23.84 -27.27
C VAL A 14 9.58 -22.97 -26.97
N ILE A 15 9.40 -21.72 -26.51
CA ILE A 15 10.51 -20.83 -26.15
C ILE A 15 10.58 -20.67 -24.63
N SER A 16 11.57 -21.30 -24.00
CA SER A 16 11.90 -21.14 -22.58
C SER A 16 12.75 -19.87 -22.38
N LEU A 17 12.43 -19.08 -21.34
CA LEU A 17 13.07 -17.83 -20.93
C LEU A 17 14.50 -18.07 -20.38
N GLY A 18 15.42 -18.45 -21.25
CA GLY A 18 16.82 -18.70 -20.89
C GLY A 18 17.82 -17.66 -21.41
N HIS A 19 17.46 -16.77 -22.33
CA HIS A 19 18.39 -15.81 -22.94
C HIS A 19 17.70 -14.45 -23.16
N ILE A 20 17.81 -13.57 -22.17
CA ILE A 20 17.76 -12.13 -22.39
C ILE A 20 19.22 -11.67 -22.40
N PRO A 21 19.76 -11.09 -23.50
CA PRO A 21 21.12 -10.62 -23.51
C PRO A 21 21.26 -9.40 -22.59
N GLU A 22 22.27 -9.43 -21.72
CA GLU A 22 22.64 -8.31 -20.86
C GLU A 22 23.02 -7.09 -21.71
N CYS A 23 22.41 -5.93 -21.45
CA CYS A 23 22.85 -4.66 -22.04
C CYS A 23 24.18 -4.23 -21.40
N GLY A 24 25.26 -4.32 -22.18
CA GLY A 24 26.56 -3.72 -21.86
C GLY A 24 26.55 -2.19 -21.90
N PRO A 25 27.60 -1.53 -21.38
CA PRO A 25 27.61 -0.12 -21.00
C PRO A 25 28.00 0.81 -22.17
N THR A 26 27.28 0.74 -23.30
CA THR A 26 27.45 1.71 -24.39
C THR A 26 26.11 2.17 -24.91
N GLY A 27 25.78 3.43 -24.60
CA GLY A 27 24.51 4.06 -24.93
C GLY A 27 24.23 4.14 -26.42
N SER A 28 22.98 3.92 -26.78
CA SER A 28 22.38 4.47 -28.00
C SER A 28 20.91 4.77 -27.75
N ASN A 29 20.56 6.06 -27.83
CA ASN A 29 19.20 6.60 -27.64
C ASN A 29 18.20 6.21 -28.75
N SER A 30 18.56 5.34 -29.71
CA SER A 30 17.71 5.03 -30.87
C SER A 30 16.66 3.94 -30.59
N MET A 31 16.96 2.98 -29.71
CA MET A 31 15.98 1.93 -29.35
C MET A 31 14.82 2.46 -28.51
N ASN A 32 15.02 3.55 -27.76
CA ASN A 32 13.94 4.18 -26.99
C ASN A 32 12.88 4.80 -27.92
N CYS A 33 13.26 5.54 -28.96
CA CYS A 33 12.29 6.21 -29.84
C CYS A 33 11.43 5.25 -30.70
N GLU A 34 12.02 4.20 -31.28
CA GLU A 34 11.24 3.18 -32.03
C GLU A 34 10.30 2.39 -31.11
N PHE A 35 10.76 2.08 -29.89
CA PHE A 35 9.96 1.42 -28.86
C PHE A 35 8.78 2.30 -28.41
N TRP A 36 9.00 3.59 -28.18
CA TRP A 36 7.94 4.55 -27.84
C TRP A 36 6.93 4.76 -28.98
N TYR A 37 7.40 4.77 -30.24
CA TYR A 37 6.54 4.89 -31.41
C TYR A 37 5.61 3.69 -31.56
N GLU A 38 6.11 2.46 -31.39
CA GLU A 38 5.30 1.24 -31.42
C GLU A 38 4.37 1.11 -30.19
N LEU A 39 4.77 1.63 -29.02
CA LEU A 39 3.91 1.68 -27.84
C LEU A 39 2.74 2.66 -28.03
N ASN A 40 3.01 3.89 -28.51
CA ASN A 40 1.96 4.87 -28.77
C ASN A 40 1.02 4.40 -29.88
N ARG A 41 1.55 3.76 -30.93
CA ARG A 41 0.78 3.12 -32.01
C ARG A 41 -0.08 1.96 -31.51
N SER A 42 0.44 1.14 -30.60
CA SER A 42 -0.31 0.03 -29.98
C SER A 42 -1.48 0.54 -29.13
N VAL A 43 -1.27 1.64 -28.41
CA VAL A 43 -2.32 2.31 -27.62
C VAL A 43 -3.36 3.02 -28.52
N GLU A 44 -2.95 3.61 -29.64
CA GLU A 44 -3.85 4.23 -30.61
C GLU A 44 -4.70 3.21 -31.38
N LEU A 45 -4.10 2.09 -31.81
CA LEU A 45 -4.82 0.97 -32.41
C LEU A 45 -5.82 0.36 -31.41
N PHE A 46 -5.47 0.28 -30.12
CA PHE A 46 -6.34 -0.21 -29.05
C PHE A 46 -7.59 0.66 -28.81
N SER A 47 -7.50 1.98 -29.02
CA SER A 47 -8.67 2.87 -28.93
C SER A 47 -9.71 2.65 -30.04
N SER A 48 -9.35 1.94 -31.11
CA SER A 48 -10.18 1.80 -32.32
C SER A 48 -10.88 0.45 -32.49
N SER A 49 -10.57 -0.57 -31.67
CA SER A 49 -11.11 -1.93 -31.87
C SER A 49 -11.44 -2.64 -30.56
N PHE A 50 -12.69 -2.47 -30.10
CA PHE A 50 -13.28 -3.26 -29.01
C PHE A 50 -13.73 -4.63 -29.53
N SER A 51 -12.94 -5.68 -29.30
CA SER A 51 -13.41 -7.07 -29.44
C SER A 51 -12.88 -7.95 -28.31
N SER A 52 -13.78 -8.76 -27.76
CA SER A 52 -13.67 -9.48 -26.48
C SER A 52 -12.58 -10.56 -26.43
N HIS A 53 -12.03 -11.00 -27.57
CA HIS A 53 -10.98 -12.03 -27.61
C HIS A 53 -9.55 -11.46 -27.60
N VAL A 54 -9.38 -10.16 -27.81
CA VAL A 54 -8.07 -9.46 -27.70
C VAL A 54 -7.71 -9.17 -26.24
N ILE A 55 -8.71 -9.26 -25.34
CA ILE A 55 -8.60 -8.95 -23.91
C ILE A 55 -7.65 -9.90 -23.17
N ASP A 56 -7.60 -11.19 -23.49
CA ASP A 56 -6.73 -12.13 -22.76
C ASP A 56 -5.23 -11.97 -23.08
N CYS A 57 -4.88 -11.62 -24.32
CA CYS A 57 -3.48 -11.35 -24.71
C CYS A 57 -3.05 -9.90 -24.45
N VAL A 58 -3.97 -8.93 -24.39
CA VAL A 58 -3.62 -7.50 -24.28
C VAL A 58 -3.71 -6.97 -22.84
N TYR A 59 -4.31 -7.70 -21.90
CA TYR A 59 -4.35 -7.28 -20.48
C TYR A 59 -3.24 -7.91 -19.64
N VAL A 60 -2.54 -8.92 -20.15
CA VAL A 60 -1.43 -9.54 -19.43
C VAL A 60 -0.11 -8.82 -19.73
N TYR A 61 0.15 -8.43 -20.98
CA TYR A 61 1.47 -7.92 -21.39
C TYR A 61 1.78 -6.46 -20.99
N PRO A 62 0.87 -5.48 -21.07
CA PRO A 62 1.08 -4.14 -20.51
C PRO A 62 1.13 -4.16 -18.97
N PHE A 63 0.43 -5.09 -18.33
CA PHE A 63 0.47 -5.29 -16.88
C PHE A 63 1.73 -6.04 -16.43
N GLN A 64 2.28 -6.94 -17.25
CA GLN A 64 3.61 -7.52 -17.11
C GLN A 64 4.69 -6.43 -17.23
N TRP A 65 4.43 -5.39 -18.02
CA TRP A 65 5.27 -4.18 -18.12
C TRP A 65 5.18 -3.30 -16.87
N VAL A 66 3.99 -3.03 -16.32
CA VAL A 66 3.87 -2.36 -15.01
C VAL A 66 4.53 -3.19 -13.89
N LEU A 67 4.47 -4.52 -13.97
CA LEU A 67 5.19 -5.44 -13.10
C LEU A 67 6.72 -5.37 -13.30
N SER A 68 7.20 -5.32 -14.54
CA SER A 68 8.63 -5.18 -14.84
C SER A 68 9.17 -3.80 -14.42
N PHE A 69 8.36 -2.75 -14.60
CA PHE A 69 8.65 -1.40 -14.12
C PHE A 69 8.61 -1.31 -12.59
N ALA A 70 7.70 -2.02 -11.93
CA ALA A 70 7.66 -2.17 -10.47
C ALA A 70 8.88 -2.95 -9.92
N CYS A 71 9.34 -3.99 -10.62
CA CYS A 71 10.59 -4.69 -10.28
C CYS A 71 11.83 -3.80 -10.50
N PHE A 72 11.84 -2.96 -11.54
CA PHE A 72 12.94 -2.01 -11.79
C PHE A 72 12.98 -0.88 -10.75
N GLY A 73 11.80 -0.42 -10.30
CA GLY A 73 11.66 0.58 -9.23
C GLY A 73 12.03 0.07 -7.83
N GLN A 74 11.93 -1.25 -7.57
CA GLN A 74 12.42 -1.85 -6.32
C GLN A 74 13.95 -1.97 -6.25
N HIS A 75 14.67 -1.77 -7.36
CA HIS A 75 16.13 -1.95 -7.43
C HIS A 75 16.93 -0.63 -7.53
N ARG A 76 16.28 0.53 -7.50
CA ARG A 76 16.95 1.84 -7.51
C ARG A 76 16.52 2.67 -6.30
N ASP A 77 17.43 2.84 -5.35
CA ASP A 77 17.28 3.77 -4.22
C ASP A 77 17.28 5.26 -4.59
N THR A 78 17.38 5.60 -5.89
CA THR A 78 17.08 6.95 -6.41
C THR A 78 16.69 6.85 -7.88
N PRO A 79 15.52 7.36 -8.32
CA PRO A 79 15.19 7.44 -9.73
C PRO A 79 16.04 8.52 -10.41
N ASP A 80 16.67 8.14 -11.52
CA ASP A 80 17.39 9.03 -12.43
C ASP A 80 16.41 10.10 -13.01
N PRO A 81 16.68 11.41 -12.83
CA PRO A 81 15.78 12.47 -13.27
C PRO A 81 15.44 12.42 -14.77
N SER A 82 16.38 11.99 -15.62
CA SER A 82 16.17 11.98 -17.08
C SER A 82 15.21 10.90 -17.57
N PHE A 83 15.06 9.80 -16.83
CA PHE A 83 14.13 8.72 -17.18
C PHE A 83 12.68 9.03 -16.80
N GLN A 84 12.48 9.84 -15.76
CA GLN A 84 11.15 10.26 -15.31
C GLN A 84 10.53 11.35 -16.18
N GLU A 85 11.33 12.22 -16.81
CA GLU A 85 10.84 13.23 -17.75
C GLU A 85 10.32 12.63 -19.08
N GLU A 86 10.70 11.39 -19.42
CA GLU A 86 10.36 10.74 -20.69
C GLU A 86 8.99 10.02 -20.67
N PHE A 87 8.32 9.90 -19.52
CA PHE A 87 6.97 9.33 -19.47
C PHE A 87 5.94 10.36 -19.93
N SER A 88 5.50 10.26 -21.18
CA SER A 88 4.53 11.24 -21.69
C SER A 88 3.26 11.25 -20.81
N GLY A 89 2.89 12.40 -20.25
CA GLY A 89 1.69 12.53 -19.41
C GLY A 89 0.41 12.08 -20.13
N LEU A 90 0.38 12.13 -21.46
CA LEU A 90 -0.72 11.59 -22.26
C LEU A 90 -0.80 10.06 -22.15
N LEU A 91 0.33 9.35 -22.21
CA LEU A 91 0.38 7.89 -22.03
C LEU A 91 -0.08 7.51 -20.62
N LEU A 92 0.38 8.23 -19.58
CA LEU A 92 -0.04 7.95 -18.20
C LEU A 92 -1.54 8.09 -18.01
N LEU A 93 -2.11 9.15 -18.58
CA LEU A 93 -3.54 9.39 -18.55
C LEU A 93 -4.32 8.28 -19.29
N LYS A 94 -3.83 7.82 -20.44
CA LYS A 94 -4.43 6.70 -21.19
C LYS A 94 -4.35 5.40 -20.37
N MET A 95 -3.21 5.12 -19.74
CA MET A 95 -3.03 3.93 -18.90
C MET A 95 -3.94 3.92 -17.67
N LEU A 96 -4.07 5.04 -16.96
CA LEU A 96 -4.99 5.17 -15.83
C LEU A 96 -6.43 4.93 -16.28
N ARG A 97 -6.87 5.53 -17.40
CA ARG A 97 -8.21 5.30 -17.99
C ARG A 97 -8.44 3.83 -18.34
N SER A 98 -7.48 3.19 -19.02
CA SER A 98 -7.59 1.78 -19.38
C SER A 98 -7.63 0.87 -18.15
N ALA A 99 -6.85 1.17 -17.11
CA ALA A 99 -6.86 0.40 -15.87
C ALA A 99 -8.15 0.61 -15.05
N ILE A 100 -8.74 1.81 -15.06
CA ILE A 100 -10.08 2.05 -14.49
C ILE A 100 -11.12 1.19 -15.20
N GLU A 101 -11.14 1.18 -16.53
CA GLU A 101 -12.12 0.40 -17.29
C GLU A 101 -11.92 -1.12 -17.06
N ALA A 102 -10.67 -1.58 -17.08
CA ALA A 102 -10.30 -2.97 -16.76
C ALA A 102 -10.73 -3.39 -15.34
N SER A 103 -10.82 -2.45 -14.39
CA SER A 103 -11.23 -2.73 -13.02
C SER A 103 -12.72 -3.09 -12.90
N ARG A 104 -13.51 -2.88 -13.96
CA ARG A 104 -14.95 -3.21 -14.01
C ARG A 104 -15.21 -4.62 -14.55
N ASP A 105 -14.20 -5.30 -15.06
CA ASP A 105 -14.29 -6.64 -15.63
C ASP A 105 -14.34 -7.74 -14.53
N LYS A 106 -14.28 -9.00 -14.94
CA LYS A 106 -14.25 -10.19 -14.09
C LYS A 106 -13.01 -10.22 -13.20
N ASP A 107 -13.11 -10.93 -12.09
CA ASP A 107 -12.13 -10.92 -10.99
C ASP A 107 -10.68 -11.19 -11.41
N LYS A 108 -10.44 -12.00 -12.44
CA LYS A 108 -9.08 -12.24 -12.97
C LYS A 108 -8.44 -10.96 -13.51
N VAL A 109 -9.16 -10.26 -14.40
CA VAL A 109 -8.71 -9.00 -15.00
C VAL A 109 -8.69 -7.89 -13.96
N LYS A 110 -9.79 -7.75 -13.22
CA LYS A 110 -9.94 -6.76 -12.14
C LYS A 110 -8.79 -6.80 -11.13
N SER A 111 -8.36 -8.00 -10.72
CA SER A 111 -7.24 -8.14 -9.76
C SER A 111 -5.93 -7.55 -10.27
N ASN A 112 -5.66 -7.61 -11.57
CA ASN A 112 -4.47 -6.99 -12.16
C ASN A 112 -4.68 -5.50 -12.40
N ALA A 113 -5.87 -5.11 -12.88
CA ALA A 113 -6.29 -3.73 -13.09
C ALA A 113 -6.05 -2.85 -11.86
N VAL A 114 -6.59 -3.24 -10.71
CA VAL A 114 -6.44 -2.47 -9.46
C VAL A 114 -4.99 -2.38 -9.00
N ARG A 115 -4.18 -3.41 -9.27
CA ARG A 115 -2.76 -3.39 -8.92
C ARG A 115 -1.97 -2.41 -9.78
N ALA A 116 -2.28 -2.32 -11.08
CA ALA A 116 -1.66 -1.29 -11.91
C ALA A 116 -2.11 0.11 -11.50
N LEU A 117 -3.39 0.31 -11.15
CA LEU A 117 -3.84 1.61 -10.65
C LEU A 117 -2.98 2.09 -9.47
N GLY A 118 -2.74 1.23 -8.47
CA GLY A 118 -1.88 1.58 -7.34
C GLY A 118 -0.45 1.96 -7.74
N ASN A 119 0.15 1.23 -8.68
CA ASN A 119 1.50 1.53 -9.17
C ASN A 119 1.53 2.83 -9.99
N LEU A 120 0.59 3.04 -10.89
CA LEU A 120 0.51 4.25 -11.71
C LEU A 120 0.27 5.49 -10.83
N LEU A 121 -0.60 5.38 -9.82
CA LEU A 121 -0.81 6.42 -8.82
C LEU A 121 0.47 6.69 -8.01
N HIS A 122 1.27 5.68 -7.71
CA HIS A 122 2.56 5.84 -7.03
C HIS A 122 3.58 6.63 -7.88
N PHE A 123 3.57 6.45 -9.20
CA PHE A 123 4.49 7.12 -10.13
C PHE A 123 4.11 8.54 -10.53
N LEU A 124 2.92 9.02 -10.15
CA LEU A 124 2.53 10.40 -10.45
C LEU A 124 3.50 11.39 -9.81
N GLN A 125 3.77 12.47 -10.53
CA GLN A 125 4.70 13.53 -10.11
C GLN A 125 3.93 14.84 -9.88
N PRO A 126 4.50 15.80 -9.13
CA PRO A 126 3.85 17.10 -8.91
C PRO A 126 3.41 17.81 -10.20
N CYS A 127 4.22 17.78 -11.26
CA CYS A 127 3.90 18.38 -12.57
C CYS A 127 2.67 17.77 -13.27
N HIS A 128 2.30 16.53 -12.92
CA HIS A 128 1.06 15.92 -13.38
C HIS A 128 -0.14 16.48 -12.62
N MET A 129 0.01 16.71 -11.31
CA MET A 129 -1.07 17.19 -10.44
C MET A 129 -1.46 18.65 -10.68
N GLU A 130 -0.56 19.43 -11.30
CA GLU A 130 -0.87 20.79 -11.79
C GLU A 130 -1.92 20.80 -12.92
N LYS A 131 -2.12 19.67 -13.60
CA LYS A 131 -3.03 19.55 -14.74
C LYS A 131 -4.40 19.06 -14.25
N PRO A 132 -5.51 19.80 -14.47
CA PRO A 132 -6.84 19.43 -13.96
C PRO A 132 -7.30 18.03 -14.38
N ARG A 133 -6.96 17.61 -15.61
CA ARG A 133 -7.32 16.29 -16.14
C ARG A 133 -6.71 15.12 -15.35
N PHE A 134 -5.58 15.35 -14.69
CA PHE A 134 -4.96 14.36 -13.80
C PHE A 134 -5.65 14.31 -12.44
N ALA A 135 -6.12 15.43 -11.90
CA ALA A 135 -6.88 15.43 -10.65
C ALA A 135 -8.17 14.57 -10.78
N GLU A 136 -8.90 14.74 -11.88
CA GLU A 136 -10.09 13.94 -12.20
C GLU A 136 -9.78 12.45 -12.29
N ILE A 137 -8.77 12.06 -13.09
CA ILE A 137 -8.45 10.65 -13.29
C ILE A 137 -7.86 9.98 -12.05
N VAL A 138 -7.17 10.75 -11.19
CA VAL A 138 -6.70 10.27 -9.89
C VAL A 138 -7.89 9.95 -8.98
N GLU A 139 -8.87 10.85 -8.90
CA GLU A 139 -10.07 10.59 -8.12
C GLU A 139 -10.83 9.37 -8.65
N GLU A 140 -11.06 9.27 -9.95
CA GLU A 140 -11.69 8.08 -10.56
C GLU A 140 -10.91 6.79 -10.25
N SER A 141 -9.58 6.84 -10.31
CA SER A 141 -8.70 5.70 -9.99
C SER A 141 -8.86 5.27 -8.53
N VAL A 142 -8.87 6.22 -7.59
CA VAL A 142 -9.05 5.93 -6.17
C VAL A 142 -10.46 5.40 -5.90
N GLN A 143 -11.49 5.94 -6.54
CA GLN A 143 -12.86 5.41 -6.42
C GLN A 143 -12.95 3.96 -6.92
N ALA A 144 -12.27 3.61 -8.01
CA ALA A 144 -12.18 2.23 -8.47
C ALA A 144 -11.50 1.30 -7.44
N LEU A 145 -10.44 1.78 -6.76
CA LEU A 145 -9.80 1.04 -5.67
C LEU A 145 -10.71 0.88 -4.45
N ILE A 146 -11.40 1.94 -4.03
CA ILE A 146 -12.37 1.93 -2.92
C ILE A 146 -13.46 0.90 -3.22
N SER A 147 -14.04 0.95 -4.42
CA SER A 147 -15.05 -0.01 -4.87
C SER A 147 -14.51 -1.44 -4.80
N ALA A 148 -13.31 -1.70 -5.31
CA ALA A 148 -12.71 -3.03 -5.29
C ALA A 148 -12.39 -3.55 -3.88
N VAL A 149 -12.14 -2.68 -2.91
CA VAL A 149 -11.97 -3.05 -1.49
C VAL A 149 -13.31 -3.39 -0.83
N LEU A 150 -14.37 -2.62 -1.11
CA LEU A 150 -15.67 -2.77 -0.46
C LEU A 150 -16.57 -3.84 -1.11
N THR A 151 -16.53 -4.00 -2.43
CA THR A 151 -17.37 -4.98 -3.16
C THR A 151 -17.05 -6.41 -2.72
N GLU A 152 -18.05 -7.29 -2.73
CA GLU A 152 -17.89 -8.76 -2.58
C GLU A 152 -17.21 -9.39 -3.80
N ALA A 153 -16.01 -8.93 -4.13
CA ALA A 153 -15.14 -9.53 -5.14
C ALA A 153 -14.33 -10.68 -4.52
N ALA A 154 -13.70 -11.51 -5.35
CA ALA A 154 -12.73 -12.50 -4.89
C ALA A 154 -11.69 -11.88 -3.95
N MET A 155 -11.29 -12.61 -2.90
CA MET A 155 -10.34 -12.11 -1.88
C MET A 155 -9.02 -11.60 -2.48
N LYS A 156 -8.57 -12.17 -3.61
CA LYS A 156 -7.41 -11.70 -4.36
C LYS A 156 -7.58 -10.25 -4.88
N VAL A 157 -8.78 -9.89 -5.35
CA VAL A 157 -9.09 -8.52 -5.79
C VAL A 157 -8.98 -7.57 -4.60
N ARG A 158 -9.64 -7.88 -3.48
CA ARG A 158 -9.58 -7.06 -2.25
C ARG A 158 -8.16 -6.90 -1.73
N TRP A 159 -7.38 -8.00 -1.71
CA TRP A 159 -5.97 -7.98 -1.31
C TRP A 159 -5.15 -7.04 -2.22
N ASN A 160 -5.30 -7.15 -3.55
CA ASN A 160 -4.60 -6.30 -4.50
C ASN A 160 -5.04 -4.84 -4.41
N ALA A 161 -6.32 -4.58 -4.14
CA ALA A 161 -6.85 -3.22 -3.98
C ALA A 161 -6.35 -2.56 -2.68
N CYS A 162 -6.25 -3.30 -1.56
CA CYS A 162 -5.61 -2.79 -0.34
C CYS A 162 -4.12 -2.48 -0.57
N TYR A 163 -3.41 -3.38 -1.24
CA TYR A 163 -2.00 -3.15 -1.63
C TYR A 163 -1.86 -1.90 -2.53
N ALA A 164 -2.74 -1.76 -3.52
CA ALA A 164 -2.74 -0.64 -4.45
C ALA A 164 -3.04 0.70 -3.75
N MET A 165 -4.01 0.75 -2.84
CA MET A 165 -4.26 1.93 -2.01
C MET A 165 -3.02 2.29 -1.19
N GLY A 166 -2.34 1.29 -0.63
CA GLY A 166 -1.09 1.51 0.09
C GLY A 166 0.00 2.13 -0.79
N ASN A 167 0.21 1.61 -2.01
CA ASN A 167 1.19 2.20 -2.93
C ASN A 167 0.83 3.63 -3.33
N ALA A 168 -0.45 3.92 -3.55
CA ALA A 168 -0.91 5.29 -3.79
C ALA A 168 -0.57 6.20 -2.59
N PHE A 169 -0.80 5.73 -1.35
CA PHE A 169 -0.53 6.51 -0.14
C PHE A 169 0.94 6.87 0.09
N LYS A 170 1.87 6.14 -0.54
CA LYS A 170 3.31 6.46 -0.51
C LYS A 170 3.67 7.66 -1.38
N ASN A 171 2.81 8.10 -2.29
CA ASN A 171 3.12 9.20 -3.20
C ASN A 171 2.85 10.56 -2.53
N PRO A 172 3.89 11.37 -2.26
CA PRO A 172 3.72 12.70 -1.67
C PRO A 172 3.07 13.71 -2.62
N ALA A 173 3.00 13.44 -3.92
CA ALA A 173 2.32 14.31 -4.88
C ALA A 173 0.79 14.20 -4.78
N LEU A 174 0.26 13.12 -4.19
CA LEU A 174 -1.18 12.98 -4.01
C LEU A 174 -1.67 13.86 -2.85
N PRO A 175 -2.81 14.54 -3.01
CA PRO A 175 -3.40 15.42 -1.99
C PRO A 175 -4.07 14.65 -0.84
N LEU A 176 -3.36 13.69 -0.24
CA LEU A 176 -3.82 12.95 0.93
C LEU A 176 -4.10 13.89 2.10
N GLY A 177 -5.20 13.64 2.81
CA GLY A 177 -5.63 14.45 3.94
C GLY A 177 -6.54 15.61 3.56
N THR A 178 -6.42 16.12 2.32
CA THR A 178 -7.21 17.26 1.82
C THR A 178 -8.18 16.89 0.71
N ALA A 179 -7.91 15.83 -0.06
CA ALA A 179 -8.78 15.42 -1.15
C ALA A 179 -10.11 14.82 -0.67
N PRO A 180 -11.24 15.06 -1.38
CA PRO A 180 -12.56 14.53 -1.03
C PRO A 180 -12.61 13.01 -0.84
N TRP A 181 -11.86 12.27 -1.66
CA TRP A 181 -11.81 10.80 -1.61
C TRP A 181 -11.03 10.25 -0.41
N THR A 182 -10.25 11.08 0.29
CA THR A 182 -9.37 10.62 1.40
C THR A 182 -10.17 9.89 2.47
N SER A 183 -11.23 10.51 2.99
CA SER A 183 -12.05 9.93 4.06
C SER A 183 -12.68 8.59 3.64
N GLN A 184 -13.14 8.49 2.39
CA GLN A 184 -13.71 7.26 1.85
C GLN A 184 -12.66 6.14 1.71
N ALA A 185 -11.44 6.48 1.29
CA ALA A 185 -10.35 5.52 1.18
C ALA A 185 -9.96 4.93 2.54
N TYR A 186 -9.80 5.77 3.57
CA TYR A 186 -9.54 5.30 4.92
C TYR A 186 -10.71 4.51 5.50
N HIS A 187 -11.96 4.93 5.28
CA HIS A 187 -13.13 4.17 5.69
C HIS A 187 -13.16 2.76 5.06
N ALA A 188 -12.80 2.64 3.78
CA ALA A 188 -12.73 1.34 3.12
C ALA A 188 -11.68 0.42 3.77
N LEU A 189 -10.49 0.95 4.07
CA LEU A 189 -9.43 0.20 4.74
C LEU A 189 -9.81 -0.18 6.19
N THR A 190 -10.36 0.75 6.96
CA THR A 190 -10.77 0.49 8.36
C THR A 190 -11.93 -0.51 8.44
N SER A 191 -12.87 -0.47 7.49
CA SER A 191 -13.92 -1.49 7.36
C SER A 191 -13.32 -2.88 7.12
N VAL A 192 -12.35 -3.00 6.21
CA VAL A 192 -11.75 -4.29 5.87
C VAL A 192 -10.85 -4.84 6.97
N VAL A 193 -10.04 -4.01 7.63
CA VAL A 193 -9.14 -4.48 8.70
C VAL A 193 -9.91 -5.02 9.92
N THR A 194 -11.12 -4.48 10.16
CA THR A 194 -11.96 -4.86 11.31
C THR A 194 -12.88 -6.05 11.05
N SER A 195 -13.34 -6.26 9.81
CA SER A 195 -14.45 -7.18 9.52
C SER A 195 -14.18 -8.24 8.45
N CYS A 196 -13.09 -8.14 7.67
CA CYS A 196 -12.85 -9.10 6.59
C CYS A 196 -12.41 -10.46 7.15
N LYS A 197 -13.10 -11.54 6.75
CA LYS A 197 -12.76 -12.91 7.18
C LYS A 197 -11.36 -13.40 6.77
N ASN A 198 -10.78 -12.83 5.72
CA ASN A 198 -9.47 -13.27 5.22
C ASN A 198 -8.35 -12.44 5.87
N PHE A 199 -7.47 -13.08 6.62
CA PHE A 199 -6.46 -12.38 7.41
C PHE A 199 -5.37 -11.77 6.54
N LYS A 200 -5.06 -12.35 5.37
CA LYS A 200 -4.13 -11.73 4.41
C LYS A 200 -4.64 -10.38 3.90
N VAL A 201 -5.95 -10.28 3.66
CA VAL A 201 -6.59 -9.01 3.28
C VAL A 201 -6.52 -8.02 4.45
N ARG A 202 -6.84 -8.45 5.69
CA ARG A 202 -6.70 -7.60 6.89
C ARG A 202 -5.27 -7.10 7.08
N ILE A 203 -4.26 -7.97 6.94
CA ILE A 203 -2.83 -7.63 7.00
C ILE A 203 -2.49 -6.52 5.99
N ARG A 204 -2.90 -6.68 4.73
CA ARG A 204 -2.64 -5.65 3.70
C ARG A 204 -3.36 -4.34 3.99
N SER A 205 -4.58 -4.39 4.53
CA SER A 205 -5.28 -3.17 4.94
C SER A 205 -4.57 -2.45 6.10
N ALA A 206 -4.16 -3.19 7.14
CA ALA A 206 -3.38 -2.65 8.24
C ALA A 206 -2.05 -2.04 7.77
N ALA A 207 -1.35 -2.72 6.85
CA ALA A 207 -0.14 -2.19 6.23
C ALA A 207 -0.42 -0.86 5.52
N ALA A 208 -1.45 -0.79 4.67
CA ALA A 208 -1.82 0.43 3.95
C ALA A 208 -2.14 1.61 4.88
N LEU A 209 -2.82 1.35 6.01
CA LEU A 209 -3.12 2.35 7.04
C LEU A 209 -1.86 2.94 7.70
N SER A 210 -0.71 2.27 7.62
CA SER A 210 0.57 2.69 8.21
C SER A 210 1.59 3.24 7.20
N LEU A 211 1.20 3.47 5.95
CA LEU A 211 2.11 3.96 4.91
C LEU A 211 2.27 5.49 4.83
N PRO A 212 1.23 6.32 5.06
CA PRO A 212 1.42 7.76 5.07
C PRO A 212 2.43 8.17 6.15
N GLY A 213 3.52 8.82 5.75
CA GLY A 213 4.62 9.19 6.65
C GLY A 213 4.48 10.57 7.32
N ARG A 214 3.33 11.24 7.14
CA ARG A 214 3.07 12.59 7.66
C ARG A 214 1.69 12.65 8.29
N ARG A 215 1.56 13.38 9.41
CA ARG A 215 0.31 13.44 10.18
C ARG A 215 -0.83 14.00 9.35
N GLU A 216 -0.61 15.04 8.59
CA GLU A 216 -1.61 15.72 7.76
C GLU A 216 -2.23 14.81 6.69
N HIS A 217 -1.52 13.80 6.20
CA HIS A 217 -2.03 12.88 5.18
C HIS A 217 -3.20 12.02 5.66
N TYR A 218 -3.36 11.87 6.98
CA TYR A 218 -4.48 11.17 7.58
C TYR A 218 -5.75 12.03 7.71
N GLY A 219 -5.67 13.33 7.42
CA GLY A 219 -6.79 14.26 7.52
C GLY A 219 -7.07 14.73 8.96
N PRO A 220 -8.31 15.17 9.25
CA PRO A 220 -8.69 15.72 10.56
C PRO A 220 -8.52 14.75 11.73
N ALA A 221 -8.43 15.28 12.96
CA ALA A 221 -8.30 14.48 14.19
C ALA A 221 -9.38 13.40 14.33
N GLY A 222 -10.63 13.69 13.94
CA GLY A 222 -11.73 12.71 13.96
C GLY A 222 -11.48 11.49 13.06
N GLN A 223 -10.87 11.69 11.88
CA GLN A 223 -10.51 10.61 10.98
C GLN A 223 -9.32 9.80 11.51
N TYR A 224 -8.31 10.48 12.06
CA TYR A 224 -7.19 9.83 12.74
C TYR A 224 -7.65 8.90 13.87
N ALA A 225 -8.55 9.42 14.71
CA ALA A 225 -9.19 8.70 15.79
C ALA A 225 -9.98 7.46 15.30
N GLN A 226 -10.68 7.55 14.17
CA GLN A 226 -11.38 6.40 13.59
C GLN A 226 -10.41 5.31 13.14
N ILE A 227 -9.29 5.67 12.54
CA ILE A 227 -8.26 4.71 12.12
C ILE A 227 -7.64 4.03 13.34
N TRP A 228 -7.28 4.80 14.36
CA TRP A 228 -6.77 4.27 15.63
C TRP A 228 -7.73 3.25 16.25
N ARG A 229 -9.00 3.64 16.45
CA ARG A 229 -10.02 2.76 17.05
C ARG A 229 -10.24 1.50 16.20
N ALA A 230 -10.27 1.63 14.88
CA ALA A 230 -10.40 0.47 13.99
C ALA A 230 -9.23 -0.52 14.14
N LEU A 231 -7.99 -0.04 14.29
CA LEU A 231 -6.83 -0.90 14.53
C LEU A 231 -6.90 -1.58 15.91
N VAL A 232 -7.29 -0.86 16.97
CA VAL A 232 -7.51 -1.45 18.31
C VAL A 232 -8.60 -2.52 18.27
N THR A 233 -9.74 -2.25 17.62
CA THR A 233 -10.81 -3.24 17.43
C THR A 233 -10.33 -4.44 16.60
N ALA A 234 -9.55 -4.21 15.55
CA ALA A 234 -8.99 -5.30 14.74
C ALA A 234 -8.03 -6.18 15.55
N LEU A 235 -7.28 -5.58 16.49
CA LEU A 235 -6.39 -6.31 17.39
C LEU A 235 -7.17 -7.19 18.37
N GLN A 236 -8.25 -6.67 18.95
CA GLN A 236 -9.16 -7.45 19.81
C GLN A 236 -9.72 -8.68 19.09
N ARG A 237 -10.12 -8.50 17.83
CA ARG A 237 -10.69 -9.54 16.97
C ARG A 237 -9.64 -10.29 16.15
N SER A 238 -8.38 -10.27 16.57
CA SER A 238 -7.30 -10.91 15.79
C SER A 238 -7.29 -12.44 15.93
N GLU A 239 -8.02 -12.98 16.90
CA GLU A 239 -8.16 -14.41 17.15
C GLU A 239 -9.56 -14.95 16.83
N ASP A 240 -10.49 -14.06 16.46
CA ASP A 240 -11.87 -14.39 16.10
C ASP A 240 -11.92 -14.99 14.69
N THR A 241 -11.49 -16.24 14.55
CA THR A 241 -11.67 -17.05 13.33
C THR A 241 -12.10 -18.46 13.65
N THR A 242 -13.08 -18.94 12.88
CA THR A 242 -13.50 -20.35 12.89
C THR A 242 -12.80 -21.16 11.80
N ASP A 243 -12.03 -20.51 10.91
CA ASP A 243 -11.28 -21.16 9.84
C ASP A 243 -9.86 -21.49 10.31
N PHE A 244 -9.59 -22.78 10.48
CA PHE A 244 -8.30 -23.31 10.88
C PHE A 244 -7.15 -22.89 9.92
N LEU A 245 -7.44 -22.70 8.63
CA LEU A 245 -6.43 -22.27 7.65
C LEU A 245 -5.98 -20.82 7.85
N GLU A 246 -6.82 -19.99 8.47
CA GLU A 246 -6.51 -18.58 8.75
C GLU A 246 -5.71 -18.42 10.05
N PHE A 247 -5.77 -19.40 10.97
CA PHE A 247 -5.08 -19.35 12.26
C PHE A 247 -3.57 -19.09 12.14
N LYS A 248 -2.94 -19.63 11.08
CA LYS A 248 -1.50 -19.41 10.81
C LYS A 248 -1.13 -17.94 10.55
N TYR A 249 -2.10 -17.08 10.20
CA TYR A 249 -1.88 -15.67 9.93
C TYR A 249 -2.20 -14.75 11.12
N CYS A 250 -2.71 -15.28 12.25
CA CYS A 250 -3.02 -14.49 13.44
C CYS A 250 -1.81 -13.67 13.91
N ALA A 251 -0.64 -14.33 14.01
CA ALA A 251 0.59 -13.68 14.48
C ALA A 251 1.06 -12.56 13.54
N SER A 252 1.05 -12.79 12.23
CA SER A 252 1.40 -11.78 11.22
C SER A 252 0.41 -10.61 11.23
N LEU A 253 -0.89 -10.89 11.41
CA LEU A 253 -1.91 -9.84 11.56
C LEU A 253 -1.67 -8.97 12.78
N ARG A 254 -1.44 -9.57 13.95
CA ARG A 254 -1.16 -8.83 15.19
C ARG A 254 0.10 -7.99 15.06
N THR A 255 1.17 -8.56 14.50
CA THR A 255 2.43 -7.86 14.23
C THR A 255 2.20 -6.63 13.38
N GLN A 256 1.45 -6.77 12.27
CA GLN A 256 1.16 -5.66 11.37
C GLN A 256 0.27 -4.59 12.01
N ILE A 257 -0.73 -4.97 12.81
CA ILE A 257 -1.58 -4.02 13.54
C ILE A 257 -0.77 -3.27 14.61
N CYS A 258 0.09 -3.95 15.37
CA CYS A 258 0.96 -3.31 16.35
C CYS A 258 1.90 -2.31 15.68
N GLN A 259 2.50 -2.69 14.55
CA GLN A 259 3.32 -1.79 13.75
C GLN A 259 2.53 -0.55 13.32
N ALA A 260 1.27 -0.71 12.88
CA ALA A 260 0.42 0.41 12.50
C ALA A 260 0.06 1.31 13.68
N LEU A 261 -0.25 0.75 14.85
CA LEU A 261 -0.52 1.54 16.06
C LEU A 261 0.72 2.33 16.51
N VAL A 262 1.89 1.72 16.54
CA VAL A 262 3.16 2.39 16.89
C VAL A 262 3.49 3.49 15.87
N HIS A 263 3.28 3.23 14.57
CA HIS A 263 3.42 4.24 13.52
C HIS A 263 2.50 5.44 13.76
N LEU A 264 1.22 5.22 14.07
CA LEU A 264 0.31 6.33 14.40
C LEU A 264 0.75 7.08 15.66
N LEU A 265 1.30 6.40 16.67
CA LEU A 265 1.85 7.11 17.85
C LEU A 265 3.03 8.00 17.46
N SER A 266 3.91 7.56 16.56
CA SER A 266 5.05 8.34 16.07
C SER A 266 4.70 9.55 15.20
N LEU A 267 3.42 9.70 14.82
CA LEU A 267 2.93 10.84 14.02
C LEU A 267 1.88 11.68 14.76
N ALA A 268 1.38 11.24 15.92
CA ALA A 268 0.26 11.87 16.60
C ALA A 268 0.56 13.34 16.96
N GLY A 269 -0.38 14.24 16.68
CA GLY A 269 -0.35 15.63 17.13
C GLY A 269 -1.16 15.83 18.41
N ALA A 270 -1.08 17.03 18.98
CA ALA A 270 -1.85 17.39 20.18
C ALA A 270 -3.37 17.12 20.07
N PRO A 271 -4.04 17.36 18.92
CA PRO A 271 -5.47 17.06 18.78
C PRO A 271 -5.83 15.57 18.84
N ASP A 272 -4.86 14.68 18.65
CA ASP A 272 -5.09 13.22 18.58
C ASP A 272 -4.94 12.54 19.94
N LEU A 273 -4.11 13.10 20.82
CA LEU A 273 -3.75 12.50 22.09
C LEU A 273 -4.98 12.17 22.95
N PRO A 274 -6.01 13.03 23.10
CA PRO A 274 -7.16 12.71 23.95
C PRO A 274 -7.87 11.41 23.55
N CYS A 275 -8.08 11.19 22.24
CA CYS A 275 -8.72 9.97 21.74
C CYS A 275 -7.84 8.73 21.95
N ILE A 276 -6.52 8.87 21.72
CA ILE A 276 -5.58 7.76 21.88
C ILE A 276 -5.49 7.39 23.37
N GLY A 277 -5.37 8.40 24.25
CA GLY A 277 -5.33 8.24 25.70
C GLY A 277 -6.56 7.50 26.23
N GLU A 278 -7.76 8.00 25.92
CA GLU A 278 -9.04 7.34 26.28
C GLU A 278 -9.07 5.88 25.79
N SER A 279 -8.65 5.64 24.55
CA SER A 279 -8.62 4.29 23.99
C SER A 279 -7.65 3.36 24.72
N LEU A 280 -6.49 3.86 25.17
CA LEU A 280 -5.50 3.08 25.91
C LEU A 280 -5.88 2.91 27.38
N GLU A 281 -6.60 3.86 27.98
CA GLU A 281 -7.16 3.69 29.32
C GLU A 281 -8.17 2.53 29.34
N VAL A 282 -8.99 2.40 28.29
CA VAL A 282 -10.00 1.33 28.18
C VAL A 282 -9.40 -0.01 27.74
N ASN A 283 -8.42 0.01 26.83
CA ASN A 283 -7.96 -1.21 26.15
C ASN A 283 -6.48 -1.56 26.44
N GLY A 284 -5.78 -0.78 27.25
CA GLY A 284 -4.33 -0.88 27.47
C GLY A 284 -3.88 -2.27 27.92
N ASP A 285 -4.60 -2.87 28.87
CA ASP A 285 -4.32 -4.21 29.38
C ASP A 285 -4.37 -5.29 28.29
N MET A 286 -5.19 -5.09 27.26
CA MET A 286 -5.28 -5.98 26.10
C MET A 286 -4.24 -5.63 25.03
N VAL A 287 -3.96 -4.34 24.80
CA VAL A 287 -3.00 -3.90 23.77
C VAL A 287 -1.55 -4.21 24.18
N GLN A 288 -1.18 -4.00 25.45
CA GLN A 288 0.21 -4.13 25.92
C GLN A 288 0.82 -5.52 25.67
N PRO A 289 0.16 -6.65 26.00
CA PRO A 289 0.70 -7.98 25.71
C PRO A 289 1.00 -8.21 24.22
N TYR A 290 0.19 -7.64 23.32
CA TYR A 290 0.43 -7.74 21.88
C TYR A 290 1.62 -6.88 21.42
N ILE A 291 1.81 -5.68 21.97
CA ILE A 291 2.99 -4.87 21.69
C ILE A 291 4.25 -5.56 22.25
N LEU A 292 4.18 -6.17 23.43
CA LEU A 292 5.28 -6.97 23.98
C LEU A 292 5.62 -8.16 23.07
N GLN A 293 4.62 -8.87 22.55
CA GLN A 293 4.85 -9.93 21.57
C GLN A 293 5.45 -9.40 20.27
N PHE A 294 4.98 -8.25 19.78
CA PHE A 294 5.54 -7.57 18.61
C PHE A 294 7.02 -7.21 18.79
N LEU A 295 7.41 -6.72 19.96
CA LEU A 295 8.82 -6.42 20.29
C LEU A 295 9.68 -7.70 20.32
N LYS A 296 9.10 -8.85 20.71
CA LYS A 296 9.79 -10.15 20.77
C LYS A 296 9.86 -10.88 19.43
N SER A 297 8.86 -10.73 18.55
CA SER A 297 8.71 -11.55 17.34
C SER A 297 9.64 -11.16 16.16
N GLY A 298 10.72 -10.42 16.40
CA GLY A 298 11.74 -10.13 15.39
C GLY A 298 12.66 -11.31 15.04
N ALA A 299 12.42 -12.50 15.59
CA ALA A 299 13.28 -13.68 15.45
C ALA A 299 12.86 -14.65 14.33
N GLU A 300 11.65 -14.54 13.76
CA GLU A 300 11.16 -15.49 12.74
C GLU A 300 10.77 -14.75 11.46
N GLY A 301 11.50 -15.05 10.38
CA GLY A 301 11.32 -14.44 9.07
C GLY A 301 9.99 -14.86 8.45
N ASP A 302 9.14 -13.88 8.14
CA ASP A 302 7.98 -14.04 7.26
C ASP A 302 8.22 -13.20 5.99
N ASP A 303 7.79 -13.75 4.85
CA ASP A 303 8.08 -13.42 3.44
C ASP A 303 7.46 -12.07 2.99
N SER A 304 7.61 -11.05 3.82
CA SER A 304 6.97 -9.74 3.72
C SER A 304 7.95 -8.60 3.50
N GLY A 305 9.15 -8.87 2.98
CA GLY A 305 10.02 -7.85 2.35
C GLY A 305 10.37 -6.60 3.19
N ALA A 306 10.22 -6.62 4.51
CA ALA A 306 10.61 -5.53 5.40
C ALA A 306 11.72 -6.00 6.34
N PRO A 307 12.94 -5.43 6.27
CA PRO A 307 14.09 -5.87 7.05
C PRO A 307 14.07 -5.19 8.43
N HIS A 308 13.18 -5.59 9.32
CA HIS A 308 13.20 -5.07 10.69
C HIS A 308 13.32 -6.23 11.69
N GLY A 309 14.57 -6.55 12.03
CA GLY A 309 14.90 -7.43 13.15
C GLY A 309 14.44 -6.85 14.50
N PRO A 310 14.67 -7.56 15.62
CA PRO A 310 14.18 -7.15 16.95
C PRO A 310 14.63 -5.74 17.34
N GLN A 311 15.89 -5.40 17.02
CA GLN A 311 16.51 -4.09 17.24
C GLN A 311 15.85 -2.94 16.45
N GLY A 312 15.11 -3.25 15.40
CA GLY A 312 14.34 -2.24 14.66
C GLY A 312 13.03 -1.89 15.37
N ARG A 313 12.41 -2.86 16.05
CA ARG A 313 11.06 -2.70 16.62
C ARG A 313 11.07 -1.97 17.95
N ASP A 314 12.04 -2.23 18.82
CA ASP A 314 12.21 -1.43 20.04
C ASP A 314 12.55 0.02 19.70
N GLN A 315 13.35 0.25 18.65
CA GLN A 315 13.62 1.60 18.15
C GLN A 315 12.34 2.30 17.65
N MET A 316 11.43 1.60 16.97
CA MET A 316 10.15 2.19 16.57
C MET A 316 9.32 2.65 17.77
N VAL A 317 9.24 1.84 18.83
CA VAL A 317 8.50 2.17 20.06
C VAL A 317 9.18 3.32 20.82
N LYS A 318 10.53 3.36 20.86
CA LYS A 318 11.29 4.48 21.42
C LYS A 318 11.04 5.77 20.65
N THR A 319 11.09 5.74 19.32
CA THR A 319 10.79 6.91 18.48
C THR A 319 9.36 7.42 18.72
N ALA A 320 8.39 6.51 18.86
CA ALA A 320 7.02 6.89 19.20
C ALA A 320 6.92 7.54 20.60
N LEU A 321 7.64 7.00 21.59
CA LEU A 321 7.72 7.55 22.94
C LEU A 321 8.34 8.95 22.95
N GLU A 322 9.48 9.13 22.27
CA GLU A 322 10.17 10.42 22.14
C GLU A 322 9.27 11.45 21.46
N HIS A 323 8.62 11.07 20.36
CA HIS A 323 7.68 11.93 19.64
C HIS A 323 6.53 12.38 20.52
N VAL A 324 5.79 11.45 21.14
CA VAL A 324 4.64 11.79 22.01
C VAL A 324 5.07 12.63 23.21
N SER A 325 6.25 12.38 23.77
CA SER A 325 6.81 13.18 24.87
C SER A 325 7.11 14.63 24.45
N GLY A 326 7.44 14.85 23.18
CA GLY A 326 7.74 16.17 22.61
C GLY A 326 6.50 16.96 22.14
N VAL A 327 5.32 16.35 22.09
CA VAL A 327 4.08 17.04 21.66
C VAL A 327 3.69 18.10 22.70
N GLN A 328 3.42 19.33 22.23
CA GLN A 328 2.93 20.41 23.09
C GLN A 328 1.43 20.22 23.36
N ALA A 329 1.08 19.50 24.43
CA ALA A 329 -0.30 19.32 24.85
C ALA A 329 -0.80 20.53 25.68
N PRO A 330 -2.11 20.82 25.68
CA PRO A 330 -2.69 21.87 26.52
C PRO A 330 -2.40 21.65 28.01
N PRO A 331 -2.26 22.72 28.82
CA PRO A 331 -2.08 22.60 30.26
C PRO A 331 -3.24 21.80 30.90
N GLY A 332 -2.90 20.70 31.58
CA GLY A 332 -3.89 19.82 32.22
C GLY A 332 -4.30 18.59 31.40
N ASP A 333 -3.80 18.42 30.18
CA ASP A 333 -4.03 17.20 29.40
C ASP A 333 -3.33 15.99 30.04
N THR A 334 -4.13 15.03 30.51
CA THR A 334 -3.63 13.78 31.09
C THR A 334 -3.33 12.73 30.03
N ALA A 335 -3.84 12.88 28.81
CA ALA A 335 -3.73 11.87 27.76
C ALA A 335 -2.28 11.67 27.33
N GLN A 336 -1.51 12.75 27.16
CA GLN A 336 -0.08 12.66 26.87
C GLN A 336 0.65 11.83 27.93
N ARG A 337 0.40 12.11 29.21
CA ARG A 337 1.04 11.40 30.32
C ARG A 337 0.64 9.93 30.35
N ALA A 338 -0.63 9.62 30.09
CA ALA A 338 -1.14 8.25 30.04
C ALA A 338 -0.47 7.44 28.90
N ILE A 339 -0.35 8.03 27.70
CA ILE A 339 0.29 7.38 26.55
C ILE A 339 1.79 7.17 26.81
N VAL A 340 2.48 8.19 27.35
CA VAL A 340 3.90 8.09 27.72
C VAL A 340 4.11 6.99 28.76
N GLY A 341 3.29 6.96 29.82
CA GLY A 341 3.33 5.91 30.84
C GLY A 341 3.15 4.52 30.23
N PHE A 342 2.11 4.33 29.40
CA PHE A 342 1.87 3.07 28.70
C PHE A 342 3.08 2.59 27.89
N LEU A 343 3.74 3.48 27.13
CA LEU A 343 4.90 3.14 26.32
C LEU A 343 6.14 2.84 27.19
N GLN A 344 6.37 3.62 28.25
CA GLN A 344 7.45 3.40 29.21
C GLN A 344 7.31 2.07 29.93
N ASP A 345 6.13 1.76 30.45
CA ASP A 345 5.83 0.51 31.14
C ASP A 345 6.02 -0.68 30.19
N THR A 346 5.55 -0.57 28.95
CA THR A 346 5.72 -1.61 27.93
C THR A 346 7.19 -1.87 27.61
N LEU A 347 8.00 -0.82 27.44
CA LEU A 347 9.44 -0.96 27.20
C LEU A 347 10.18 -1.52 28.41
N ALA A 348 9.82 -1.11 29.63
CA ALA A 348 10.41 -1.63 30.86
C ALA A 348 10.19 -3.15 30.97
N VAL A 349 8.94 -3.60 30.82
CA VAL A 349 8.59 -5.03 30.84
C VAL A 349 9.33 -5.80 29.75
N TYR A 350 9.48 -5.22 28.54
CA TYR A 350 10.25 -5.85 27.47
C TYR A 350 11.72 -6.03 27.84
N PHE A 351 12.41 -4.97 28.29
CA PHE A 351 13.83 -5.05 28.62
C PHE A 351 14.13 -5.96 29.80
N ASP A 352 13.24 -6.01 30.80
CA ASP A 352 13.37 -6.95 31.91
C ASP A 352 13.25 -8.40 31.41
N SER A 353 12.36 -8.67 30.44
CA SER A 353 12.20 -9.99 29.86
C SER A 353 13.32 -10.44 28.92
N VAL A 354 14.19 -9.53 28.48
CA VAL A 354 15.36 -9.82 27.62
C VAL A 354 16.64 -9.97 28.44
N ARG A 355 16.67 -9.43 29.67
CA ARG A 355 17.82 -9.52 30.59
C ARG A 355 17.84 -10.81 31.41
N CYS A 356 16.68 -11.43 31.60
CA CYS A 356 16.51 -12.76 32.18
C CYS A 356 16.59 -13.84 31.10
#